data_AF-A0A2R4WM15-F1
#
_entry.id   AF-A0A2R4WM15-F1
#
_cell.length_a   1.000
_cell.length_b   1.000
_cell.length_c   1.000
_cell.angle_alpha   90.00
_cell.angle_beta   90.00
_cell.angle_gamma   90.00
#
_symmetry.space_group_name_H-M   'P 1'
#
loop_
_entity.id
_entity.type
_entity.pdbx_description
1 polymer ?
#
loop_
_entity_poly.entity_id
_entity_poly.type
_entity_poly.pdbx_seq_one_letter_code
_entity_poly.pdbx_strand_id
1 'polypeptide(L)' 'MINARKRFVDAIIAEIVEQEGMARELAEFADLMEGDGHHATAETLWGMSRRRRVKGIELRGNLAALAIADHEATEGGD' A
#
# COMPACT_ATOMS: atom_id res chain seq x y z
N MET A 1 19.90 8.11 14.93
CA MET A 1 19.21 6.86 14.57
C MET A 1 17.70 6.93 14.72
N ILE A 2 17.14 7.33 15.88
CA ILE A 2 15.68 7.40 16.12
C ILE A 2 14.92 8.23 15.05
N ASN A 3 15.46 9.38 14.64
CA ASN A 3 14.84 10.23 13.62
C ASN A 3 14.81 9.60 12.21
N ALA A 4 15.80 8.77 11.85
CA ALA A 4 15.82 8.13 10.53
C ALA A 4 14.80 6.99 10.47
N ARG A 5 14.69 6.21 11.55
CA ARG A 5 13.70 5.15 11.69
C ARG A 5 12.27 5.69 11.66
N LYS A 6 11.97 6.75 12.44
CA LYS A 6 10.65 7.38 12.43
C LYS A 6 10.26 7.86 11.03
N ARG A 7 11.18 8.56 10.33
CA ARG A 7 10.96 9.01 8.95
C ARG A 7 10.71 7.85 7.98
N PHE A 8 11.39 6.72 8.16
CA PHE A 8 11.18 5.54 7.32
C PHE A 8 9.80 4.92 7.55
N VAL A 9 9.36 4.80 8.81
CA VAL A 9 8.00 4.35 9.14
C VAL A 9 6.95 5.30 8.58
N ASP A 10 7.13 6.60 8.77
CA ASP A 10 6.22 7.63 8.24
C ASP A 10 6.13 7.54 6.71
N ALA A 11 7.24 7.29 6.01
CA ALA A 11 7.28 7.10 4.57
C ALA A 11 6.54 5.83 4.12
N ILE A 12 6.69 4.70 4.83
CA ILE A 12 5.93 3.47 4.53
C ILE A 12 4.44 3.71 4.72
N ILE A 13 4.03 4.41 5.78
CA ILE A 13 2.62 4.72 6.04
C ILE A 13 2.06 5.64 4.94
N ALA A 14 2.79 6.68 4.55
CA ALA A 14 2.39 7.56 3.45
C ALA A 14 2.21 6.78 2.14
N GLU A 15 3.14 5.89 1.81
CA GLU A 15 3.06 5.04 0.63
C GLU A 15 1.84 4.09 0.70
N ILE A 16 1.55 3.48 1.85
CA ILE A 16 0.35 2.64 2.03
C ILE A 16 -0.92 3.43 1.69
N VAL A 17 -1.04 4.65 2.23
CA VAL A 17 -2.19 5.53 1.97
C VAL A 17 -2.31 5.86 0.49
N GLU A 18 -1.19 6.19 -0.19
CA GLU A 18 -1.18 6.47 -1.62
C GLU A 18 -1.61 5.25 -2.44
N GLN A 19 -1.05 4.06 -2.16
CA GLN A 19 -1.40 2.83 -2.87
C GLN A 19 -2.88 2.49 -2.74
N GLU A 20 -3.47 2.68 -1.57
CA GLU A 20 -4.89 2.40 -1.33
C GLU A 20 -5.81 3.45 -1.95
N GLY A 21 -5.44 4.73 -1.87
CA GLY A 21 -6.15 5.82 -2.54
C GLY A 21 -6.20 5.62 -4.04
N MET A 22 -5.03 5.42 -4.67
CA MET A 22 -4.94 5.16 -6.11
C MET A 22 -5.66 3.87 -6.51
N ALA A 23 -5.60 2.81 -5.69
CA ALA A 23 -6.35 1.59 -5.96
C ALA A 23 -7.86 1.85 -6.03
N ARG A 24 -8.38 2.68 -5.12
CA ARG A 24 -9.79 3.06 -5.11
C ARG A 24 -10.16 3.90 -6.33
N GLU A 25 -9.40 4.96 -6.60
CA GLU A 25 -9.64 5.85 -7.76
C GLU A 25 -9.61 5.08 -9.09
N LEU A 26 -8.65 4.17 -9.26
CA LEU A 26 -8.57 3.32 -10.45
C LEU A 26 -9.76 2.38 -10.59
N ALA A 27 -10.30 1.86 -9.48
CA ALA A 27 -11.49 1.00 -9.54
C ALA A 27 -12.75 1.82 -9.87
N GLU A 28 -12.93 2.98 -9.24
CA GLU A 28 -14.05 3.88 -9.53
C GLU A 28 -14.01 4.34 -11.01
N PHE A 29 -12.82 4.65 -11.53
CA PHE A 29 -12.68 5.02 -12.93
C PHE A 29 -12.88 3.83 -13.89
N ALA A 30 -12.48 2.62 -13.50
CA ALA A 30 -12.77 1.42 -14.27
C ALA A 30 -14.28 1.18 -14.41
N ASP A 31 -15.03 1.36 -13.33
CA ASP A 31 -16.48 1.17 -13.32
C ASP A 31 -17.18 2.20 -14.23
N LEU A 32 -16.67 3.44 -14.29
CA LEU A 32 -17.14 4.45 -15.25
C LEU A 32 -16.87 4.03 -16.70
N MET A 33 -15.64 3.58 -17.01
CA MET A 33 -15.27 3.12 -18.35
C MET A 33 -16.08 1.90 -18.79
N GLU A 34 -16.38 0.97 -17.87
CA GLU A 34 -17.23 -0.18 -18.14
C GLU A 34 -18.66 0.26 -18.49
N GLY A 35 -19.22 1.21 -17.72
CA GLY A 35 -20.53 1.80 -17.99
C GLY A 35 -20.65 2.50 -19.34
N ASP A 36 -19.55 3.09 -19.82
CA ASP A 36 -19.45 3.74 -21.13
C ASP A 36 -19.15 2.75 -22.28
N GLY A 37 -19.02 1.44 -21.99
CA GLY A 37 -18.74 0.39 -22.98
C GLY A 37 -17.26 0.25 -23.36
N HIS A 38 -16.36 0.89 -22.62
CA HIS A 38 -14.91 0.82 -22.81
C HIS A 38 -14.28 -0.35 -22.04
N HIS A 39 -14.74 -1.57 -22.30
CA HIS A 39 -14.40 -2.78 -21.55
C HIS A 39 -12.88 -3.06 -21.42
N ALA A 40 -12.12 -2.90 -22.51
CA ALA A 40 -10.67 -3.13 -22.47
C ALA A 40 -9.93 -2.11 -21.57
N THR A 41 -10.42 -0.88 -21.53
CA THR A 41 -9.90 0.16 -20.63
C THR A 41 -10.25 -0.15 -19.19
N ALA A 42 -11.51 -0.55 -18.93
CA ALA A 42 -11.96 -0.96 -17.59
C ALA A 42 -11.13 -2.13 -17.03
N GLU A 43 -10.89 -3.18 -17.85
CA GLU A 43 -10.06 -4.32 -17.45
C GLU A 43 -8.64 -3.89 -17.07
N THR A 44 -8.03 -3.01 -17.85
CA THR A 44 -6.70 -2.47 -17.57
C THR A 44 -6.68 -1.73 -16.23
N LEU A 45 -7.67 -0.87 -15.99
CA LEU A 45 -7.79 -0.07 -14.77
C LEU A 45 -8.03 -0.94 -13.52
N TRP A 46 -8.91 -1.94 -13.60
CA TRP A 46 -9.07 -2.93 -12.52
C TRP A 46 -7.79 -3.72 -12.26
N GLY A 47 -7.04 -4.09 -13.31
CA GLY A 47 -5.74 -4.73 -13.18
C GLY A 47 -4.73 -3.85 -12.45
N MET A 48 -4.67 -2.56 -12.78
CA MET A 48 -3.83 -1.57 -12.08
C MET A 48 -4.27 -1.39 -10.62
N SER A 49 -5.57 -1.24 -10.37
CA SER A 49 -6.15 -1.16 -9.02
C SER A 49 -5.77 -2.37 -8.16
N ARG A 50 -5.88 -3.58 -8.71
CA ARG A 50 -5.50 -4.82 -8.01
C ARG A 50 -4.02 -4.84 -7.64
N ARG A 51 -3.13 -4.45 -8.57
CA ARG A 51 -1.69 -4.38 -8.29
C ARG A 51 -1.36 -3.41 -7.15
N ARG A 52 -2.01 -2.24 -7.13
CA ARG A 52 -1.87 -1.25 -6.04
C ARG A 52 -2.34 -1.82 -4.69
N ARG A 53 -3.47 -2.54 -4.65
CA ARG A 53 -3.94 -3.22 -3.42
C ARG A 53 -2.95 -4.26 -2.91
N VAL A 54 -2.40 -5.09 -3.80
CA VAL A 54 -1.35 -6.07 -3.45
C VAL A 54 -0.16 -5.34 -2.83
N LYS A 55 0.27 -4.22 -3.43
CA LYS A 55 1.40 -3.45 -2.90
C LYS A 55 1.12 -2.89 -1.49
N GLY A 56 -0.09 -2.38 -1.25
CA GLY A 56 -0.50 -1.94 0.10
C GLY A 56 -0.43 -3.07 1.14
N ILE A 57 -0.84 -4.29 0.78
CA ILE A 57 -0.74 -5.46 1.66
C ILE A 57 0.72 -5.81 1.97
N GLU A 58 1.59 -5.83 0.96
CA GLU A 58 3.03 -6.06 1.16
C GLU A 58 3.65 -5.05 2.13
N LEU A 59 3.33 -3.77 1.96
CA LEU A 59 3.87 -2.69 2.80
C LEU A 59 3.39 -2.80 4.26
N ARG A 60 2.12 -3.18 4.48
CA ARG A 60 1.61 -3.47 5.83
C ARG A 60 2.33 -4.67 6.46
N GLY A 61 2.59 -5.71 5.67
CA GLY A 61 3.38 -6.86 6.12
C GLY A 61 4.79 -6.45 6.54
N ASN A 62 5.46 -5.61 5.74
CA ASN A 62 6.78 -5.08 6.06
C ASN A 62 6.77 -4.21 7.32
N LEU A 63 5.73 -3.37 7.50
CA LEU A 63 5.59 -2.54 8.68
C LEU A 63 5.37 -3.38 9.95
N ALA A 64 4.57 -4.45 9.86
CA ALA A 64 4.36 -5.39 10.96
C ALA A 64 5.67 -6.13 11.32
N ALA A 65 6.43 -6.60 10.33
CA ALA A 65 7.73 -7.22 10.56
C ALA A 65 8.73 -6.26 11.24
N LEU A 66 8.75 -4.99 10.82
CA LEU A 66 9.58 -3.96 11.43
C LEU A 66 9.20 -3.70 12.90
N ALA A 67 7.91 -3.72 13.22
CA ALA A 67 7.42 -3.56 14.59
C ALA A 67 7.85 -4.72 15.51
N ILE A 68 7.78 -5.96 15.01
CA ILE A 68 8.24 -7.15 15.75
C ILE A 68 9.74 -7.09 16.01
N ALA A 69 10.54 -6.82 14.96
CA ALA A 69 11.99 -6.75 15.09
C ALA A 69 12.45 -5.66 16.08
N ASP A 70 11.72 -4.54 16.17
CA ASP A 70 12.02 -3.49 17.15
C ASP A 70 11.72 -3.91 18.59
N HIS A 71 10.63 -4.65 18.78
CA HIS A 71 10.27 -5.21 20.09
C HIS A 71 11.32 -6.22 20.57
N GLU A 72 11.74 -7.16 19.72
CA GLU A 72 12.79 -8.13 20.05
C GLU A 72 14.13 -7.45 20.36
N ALA A 73 14.50 -6.41 19.60
CA ALA A 73 15.72 -5.65 19.84
C ALA A 73 15.70 -4.82 21.14
N THR A 74 14.51 -4.52 21.69
CA THR A 74 14.35 -3.80 22.96
C THR A 74 14.26 -4.73 24.17
N GLU A 75 13.84 -5.99 23.99
CA GLU A 75 13.74 -6.99 25.07
C GLU A 75 15.01 -7.86 25.23
N GLY A 76 15.80 -8.06 24.17
CA GLY A 76 17.02 -8.88 24.20
C GLY A 76 18.30 -8.16 24.66
N GLY A 77 18.18 -6.98 25.28
CA GLY A 77 19.30 -6.10 25.65
C GLY A 77 19.70 -6.11 27.14
N ASP A 78 19.19 -7.05 27.93
CA ASP A 78 19.61 -7.35 29.32
C ASP A 78 20.59 -8.53 29.38
#